data_AF-A0A7S1Y225-F1
#
_entry.id   AF-A0A7S1Y225-F1
#
_cell.length_a   1.000
_cell.length_b   1.000
_cell.length_c   1.000
_cell.angle_alpha   90.00
_cell.angle_beta   90.00
_cell.angle_gamma   90.00
#
_symmetry.space_group_name_H-M   'P 1'
#
loop_
_entity.id
_entity.type
_entity.pdbx_description
1 polymer ?
#
loop_
_entity_poly.entity_id
_entity_poly.type
_entity_poly.pdbx_seq_one_letter_code
_entity_poly.pdbx_strand_id
1 'polypeptide(L)'
;KRGERGTFHRLLFMMSIFDIIRTLAMTITPFLLPEDGGGGRVFALGTDETCRAMGFVKQLSSGAFLYNTALAIHYLLTIVYGISSRKIARHIEIWFHAIILCFCVATATVGVSLDGVFGEEELGLECWVNTYPDECESDPSQTCHGWLIGWIFWGVPCFLCFALILVFNSLIV
;
A
#
# COMPACT_ATOMS: atom_id res chain seq x y z
N LYS A 1 21.98 20.91 9.65
CA LYS A 1 21.96 20.07 10.87
C LYS A 1 20.64 19.98 11.66
N ARG A 2 19.91 21.05 12.08
CA ARG A 2 18.61 20.89 12.82
C ARG A 2 17.40 20.60 11.92
N GLY A 3 17.36 21.14 10.70
CA GLY A 3 16.27 20.91 9.74
C GLY A 3 16.27 19.51 9.10
N GLU A 4 17.44 18.91 8.92
CA GLU A 4 17.67 17.62 8.24
C GLU A 4 17.10 16.45 9.03
N ARG A 5 17.34 16.48 10.35
CA ARG A 5 16.75 15.52 11.29
C ARG A 5 15.23 15.61 11.32
N GLY A 6 14.68 16.83 11.17
CA GLY A 6 13.24 17.05 11.23
C GLY A 6 12.47 16.32 10.12
N THR A 7 12.86 16.52 8.86
CA THR A 7 12.16 15.87 7.73
C THR A 7 12.32 14.36 7.76
N PHE A 8 13.54 13.87 7.99
CA PHE A 8 13.79 12.43 8.14
C PHE A 8 12.89 11.79 9.20
N HIS A 9 12.84 12.36 10.42
CA HIS A 9 12.00 11.81 11.49
C HIS A 9 10.51 11.87 11.17
N ARG A 10 10.02 12.89 10.45
CA ARG A 10 8.61 12.98 10.05
C ARG A 10 8.24 11.92 9.00
N LEU A 11 9.10 11.70 8.00
CA LEU A 11 8.92 10.63 7.02
C LEU A 11 8.95 9.25 7.70
N LEU A 12 9.91 9.03 8.60
CA LEU A 12 10.03 7.79 9.35
C LEU A 12 8.80 7.56 10.25
N PHE A 13 8.33 8.59 10.93
CA PHE A 13 7.14 8.52 11.78
C PHE A 13 5.90 8.14 10.97
N MET A 14 5.71 8.72 9.77
CA MET A 14 4.61 8.33 8.90
C MET A 14 4.75 6.88 8.45
N MET A 15 5.92 6.45 7.99
CA MET A 15 6.16 5.04 7.63
C MET A 15 5.73 4.10 8.77
N SER A 16 6.15 4.37 10.00
CA SER A 16 5.78 3.58 11.18
C SER A 16 4.27 3.57 11.45
N ILE A 17 3.55 4.66 11.21
CA ILE A 17 2.08 4.67 11.31
C ILE A 17 1.47 3.68 10.31
N PHE A 18 1.92 3.69 9.05
CA PHE A 18 1.42 2.78 8.02
C PHE A 18 1.75 1.31 8.35
N ASP A 19 2.94 1.03 8.90
CA ASP A 19 3.33 -0.31 9.36
C ASP A 19 2.46 -0.80 10.53
N ILE A 20 2.14 0.08 11.49
CA ILE A 20 1.22 -0.25 12.59
C ILE A 20 -0.18 -0.57 12.04
N ILE A 21 -0.69 0.26 11.13
CA ILE A 21 -1.99 0.02 10.47
C ILE A 21 -1.98 -1.33 9.76
N ARG A 22 -0.94 -1.63 8.96
CA ARG A 22 -0.82 -2.93 8.27
C ARG A 22 -0.81 -4.10 9.24
N THR A 23 -0.02 -4.00 10.31
CA THR A 23 0.13 -5.07 11.30
C THR A 23 -1.18 -5.33 12.04
N LEU A 24 -1.87 -4.27 12.48
CA LEU A 24 -3.19 -4.38 13.09
C LEU A 24 -4.20 -5.00 12.11
N ALA A 25 -4.19 -4.54 10.85
CA ALA A 25 -5.08 -5.08 9.83
C ALA A 25 -4.82 -6.57 9.60
N MET A 26 -3.58 -6.99 9.41
CA MET A 26 -3.22 -8.41 9.25
C MET A 26 -3.59 -9.28 10.45
N THR A 27 -3.60 -8.70 11.65
CA THR A 27 -3.96 -9.43 12.88
C THR A 27 -5.47 -9.58 13.04
N ILE A 28 -6.24 -8.58 12.60
CA ILE A 28 -7.70 -8.53 12.76
C ILE A 28 -8.42 -9.18 11.56
N THR A 29 -7.88 -9.06 10.35
CA THR A 29 -8.53 -9.56 9.11
C THR A 29 -8.95 -11.02 9.20
N PRO A 30 -8.17 -11.96 9.78
CA PRO A 30 -8.59 -13.36 9.86
C PRO A 30 -9.94 -13.58 10.56
N PHE A 31 -10.30 -12.72 11.52
CA PHE A 31 -11.57 -12.78 12.23
C PHE A 31 -12.71 -12.08 11.48
N LEU A 32 -12.37 -11.14 10.59
CA LEU A 32 -13.32 -10.35 9.79
C LEU A 32 -13.54 -10.89 8.38
N LEU A 33 -13.02 -12.09 8.09
CA LEU A 33 -13.34 -12.82 6.87
C LEU A 33 -14.79 -13.32 6.91
N PRO A 34 -15.46 -13.45 5.75
CA PRO A 34 -16.82 -13.95 5.67
C PRO A 34 -16.93 -15.37 6.23
N GLU A 35 -17.96 -15.62 7.05
CA GLU A 35 -18.22 -16.94 7.65
C GLU A 35 -18.71 -17.96 6.60
N ASP A 36 -19.44 -17.49 5.60
CA ASP A 36 -19.98 -18.25 4.47
C ASP A 36 -18.99 -18.42 3.31
N GLY A 37 -17.81 -17.83 3.41
CA GLY A 37 -16.71 -18.00 2.45
C GLY A 37 -16.32 -19.48 2.33
N GLY A 38 -16.18 -19.97 1.09
CA GLY A 38 -15.98 -21.38 0.75
C GLY A 38 -14.73 -22.06 1.35
N GLY A 39 -13.89 -21.32 2.09
CA GLY A 39 -12.65 -21.80 2.71
C GLY A 39 -12.79 -22.48 4.08
N GLY A 40 -13.98 -22.53 4.69
CA GLY A 40 -14.18 -23.25 5.97
C GLY A 40 -13.29 -22.75 7.11
N ARG A 41 -13.10 -21.42 7.19
CA ARG A 41 -12.14 -20.79 8.10
C ARG A 41 -12.64 -20.79 9.55
N VAL A 42 -11.86 -21.38 10.43
CA VAL A 42 -12.18 -21.41 11.87
C VAL A 42 -12.01 -20.01 12.47
N PHE A 43 -13.02 -19.52 13.18
CA PHE A 43 -13.11 -18.17 13.79
C PHE A 43 -13.37 -16.99 12.83
N ALA A 44 -13.77 -17.26 11.58
CA ALA A 44 -14.32 -16.21 10.73
C ALA A 44 -15.73 -15.82 11.24
N LEU A 45 -15.93 -14.55 11.54
CA LEU A 45 -17.18 -13.98 12.07
C LEU A 45 -17.62 -12.74 11.27
N GLY A 46 -16.96 -12.46 10.15
CA GLY A 46 -17.18 -11.29 9.33
C GLY A 46 -18.16 -11.53 8.19
N THR A 47 -18.22 -10.56 7.29
CA THR A 47 -19.00 -10.55 6.05
C THR A 47 -18.12 -10.07 4.89
N ASP A 48 -18.61 -10.17 3.66
CA ASP A 48 -17.92 -9.61 2.49
C ASP A 48 -17.65 -8.11 2.64
N GLU A 49 -18.56 -7.37 3.29
CA GLU A 49 -18.39 -5.94 3.55
C GLU A 49 -17.25 -5.66 4.53
N THR A 50 -17.09 -6.48 5.58
CA THR A 50 -15.92 -6.33 6.47
C THR A 50 -14.64 -6.70 5.73
N CYS A 51 -14.68 -7.68 4.84
CA CYS A 51 -13.54 -8.05 4.01
C CYS A 51 -13.13 -6.93 3.05
N ARG A 52 -14.09 -6.29 2.37
CA ARG A 52 -13.86 -5.10 1.53
C ARG A 52 -13.24 -3.94 2.33
N ALA A 53 -13.72 -3.70 3.54
CA ALA A 53 -13.15 -2.71 4.43
C ALA A 53 -11.70 -3.04 4.83
N MET A 54 -11.40 -4.31 5.11
CA MET A 54 -10.02 -4.74 5.38
C MET A 54 -9.11 -4.64 4.14
N GLY A 55 -9.65 -4.90 2.94
CA GLY A 55 -8.96 -4.65 1.66
C GLY A 55 -8.61 -3.19 1.47
N PHE A 56 -9.53 -2.27 1.80
CA PHE A 56 -9.26 -0.83 1.81
C PHE A 56 -8.12 -0.47 2.77
N VAL A 57 -8.16 -0.98 4.02
CA VAL A 57 -7.12 -0.70 5.02
C VAL A 57 -5.77 -1.29 4.58
N LYS A 58 -5.75 -2.50 4.02
CA LYS A 58 -4.56 -3.12 3.42
C LYS A 58 -4.00 -2.24 2.31
N GLN A 59 -4.83 -1.82 1.35
CA GLN A 59 -4.38 -0.99 0.24
C GLN A 59 -3.86 0.37 0.72
N LEU A 60 -4.54 0.99 1.68
CA LEU A 60 -4.11 2.25 2.31
C LEU A 60 -2.73 2.09 2.96
N SER A 61 -2.49 0.96 3.64
CA SER A 61 -1.23 0.69 4.34
C SER A 61 0.01 0.57 3.42
N SER A 62 -0.19 0.49 2.10
CA SER A 62 0.87 0.54 1.08
C SER A 62 1.77 1.78 1.16
N GLY A 63 1.35 2.81 1.90
CA GLY A 63 2.16 4.01 2.14
C GLY A 63 3.53 3.69 2.76
N ALA A 64 3.68 2.60 3.52
CA ALA A 64 4.93 2.24 4.17
C ALA A 64 6.12 2.12 3.19
N PHE A 65 5.98 1.35 2.10
CA PHE A 65 7.06 1.17 1.13
C PHE A 65 7.32 2.43 0.29
N LEU A 66 6.28 3.24 0.08
CA LEU A 66 6.42 4.54 -0.60
C LEU A 66 7.18 5.54 0.27
N TYR A 67 6.91 5.59 1.58
CA TYR A 67 7.68 6.41 2.52
C TYR A 67 9.13 5.94 2.63
N ASN A 68 9.37 4.63 2.58
CA ASN A 68 10.73 4.09 2.51
C ASN A 68 11.48 4.59 1.25
N THR A 69 10.79 4.65 0.11
CA THR A 69 11.36 5.23 -1.12
C THR A 69 11.62 6.74 -0.97
N ALA A 70 10.72 7.49 -0.35
CA ALA A 70 10.92 8.90 -0.06
C ALA A 70 12.11 9.16 0.88
N LEU A 71 12.39 8.27 1.83
CA LEU A 71 13.59 8.31 2.65
C LEU A 71 14.87 8.11 1.81
N ALA A 72 14.89 7.15 0.88
CA ALA A 72 16.02 6.97 -0.03
C ALA A 72 16.27 8.21 -0.91
N ILE A 73 15.20 8.82 -1.46
CA ILE A 73 15.28 10.09 -2.20
C ILE A 73 15.82 11.20 -1.29
N HIS A 74 15.32 11.31 -0.05
CA HIS A 74 15.82 12.30 0.91
C HIS A 74 17.34 12.18 1.10
N TYR A 75 17.86 10.97 1.31
CA TYR A 75 19.30 10.75 1.43
C TYR A 75 20.06 11.16 0.16
N LEU A 76 19.60 10.75 -1.02
CA LEU A 76 20.20 11.14 -2.29
C LEU A 76 20.26 12.67 -2.46
N LEU A 77 19.15 13.38 -2.19
CA LEU A 77 19.07 14.83 -2.31
C LEU A 77 20.02 15.54 -1.34
N THR A 78 20.17 15.03 -0.12
CA THR A 78 21.05 15.64 0.89
C THR A 78 22.53 15.34 0.69
N ILE A 79 22.88 14.09 0.34
CA ILE A 79 24.27 13.62 0.28
C ILE A 79 24.87 13.92 -1.10
N VAL A 80 24.22 13.47 -2.17
CA VAL A 80 24.77 13.55 -3.53
C VAL A 80 24.53 14.93 -4.12
N TYR A 81 23.31 15.46 -4.00
CA TYR A 81 22.95 16.76 -4.57
C TYR A 81 23.18 17.95 -3.63
N GLY A 82 23.61 17.72 -2.38
CA GLY A 82 23.90 18.78 -1.41
C GLY A 82 22.71 19.72 -1.12
N ILE A 83 21.47 19.28 -1.35
CA ILE A 83 20.29 20.13 -1.16
C ILE A 83 20.12 20.39 0.34
N SER A 84 20.12 21.67 0.71
CA SER A 84 19.89 22.07 2.10
C SER A 84 18.56 21.53 2.61
N SER A 85 18.55 20.94 3.80
CA SER A 85 17.31 20.35 4.32
C SER A 85 16.24 21.38 4.68
N ARG A 86 16.58 22.67 4.77
CA ARG A 86 15.57 23.74 4.85
C ARG A 86 14.75 23.83 3.57
N LYS A 87 15.39 23.63 2.41
CA LYS A 87 14.70 23.61 1.11
C LYS A 87 13.82 22.36 1.01
N ILE A 88 14.35 21.20 1.41
CA ILE A 88 13.61 19.93 1.43
C ILE A 88 12.37 20.05 2.32
N ALA A 89 12.54 20.47 3.57
CA ALA A 89 11.45 20.61 4.54
C ALA A 89 10.35 21.57 4.11
N ARG A 90 10.69 22.64 3.38
CA ARG A 90 9.71 23.67 2.98
C ARG A 90 8.98 23.35 1.68
N HIS A 91 9.65 22.70 0.73
CA HIS A 91 9.12 22.58 -0.63
C HIS A 91 8.97 21.14 -1.11
N ILE A 92 9.81 20.21 -0.69
CA ILE A 92 9.84 18.85 -1.25
C ILE A 92 9.03 17.90 -0.38
N GLU A 93 9.10 18.06 0.94
CA GLU A 93 8.41 17.20 1.89
C GLU A 93 6.89 17.17 1.69
N ILE A 94 6.29 18.33 1.38
CA ILE A 94 4.85 18.41 1.09
C ILE A 94 4.47 17.56 -0.12
N TRP A 95 5.34 17.50 -1.15
CA TRP A 95 5.09 16.66 -2.33
C TRP A 95 5.27 15.18 -2.02
N PHE A 96 6.22 14.80 -1.16
CA PHE A 96 6.32 13.41 -0.72
C PHE A 96 5.04 12.96 -0.03
N HIS A 97 4.56 13.70 0.97
CA HIS A 97 3.31 13.35 1.64
C HIS A 97 2.12 13.38 0.69
N ALA A 98 2.00 14.41 -0.15
CA ALA A 98 0.88 14.53 -1.07
C ALA A 98 0.83 13.39 -2.09
N ILE A 99 1.93 13.04 -2.74
CA ILE A 99 1.98 11.97 -3.74
C ILE A 99 1.65 10.63 -3.10
N ILE A 100 2.26 10.34 -1.93
CA ILE A 100 2.07 9.06 -1.24
C ILE A 100 0.63 8.92 -0.77
N LEU A 101 0.11 9.92 -0.06
CA LEU A 101 -1.27 9.89 0.45
C LEU A 101 -2.28 9.86 -0.70
N CYS A 102 -2.06 10.64 -1.77
CA CYS A 102 -2.92 10.62 -2.94
C CYS A 102 -2.94 9.23 -3.57
N PHE A 103 -1.79 8.60 -3.78
CA PHE A 103 -1.72 7.25 -4.33
C PHE A 103 -2.44 6.22 -3.43
N CYS A 104 -2.15 6.20 -2.14
CA CYS A 104 -2.74 5.24 -1.20
C CYS A 104 -4.26 5.44 -1.08
N VAL A 105 -4.73 6.67 -0.91
CA VAL A 105 -6.16 6.97 -0.78
C VAL A 105 -6.89 6.75 -2.10
N ALA A 106 -6.32 7.14 -3.24
CA ALA A 106 -6.95 6.95 -4.54
C ALA A 106 -7.10 5.46 -4.87
N THR A 107 -6.04 4.67 -4.74
CA THR A 107 -6.11 3.22 -5.04
C THR A 107 -7.01 2.48 -4.07
N ALA A 108 -6.98 2.80 -2.77
CA ALA A 108 -7.87 2.21 -1.79
C ALA A 108 -9.35 2.59 -2.05
N THR A 109 -9.61 3.87 -2.35
CA THR A 109 -10.98 4.35 -2.66
C THR A 109 -11.51 3.73 -3.95
N VAL A 110 -10.70 3.65 -5.01
CA VAL A 110 -11.09 3.00 -6.26
C VAL A 110 -11.39 1.52 -6.03
N GLY A 111 -10.55 0.82 -5.27
CA GLY A 111 -10.76 -0.59 -4.98
C GLY A 111 -12.01 -0.88 -4.15
N VAL A 112 -12.41 -0.02 -3.21
CA VAL A 112 -13.65 -0.22 -2.47
C VAL A 112 -14.89 0.21 -3.28
N SER A 113 -14.75 1.20 -4.18
CA SER A 113 -15.87 1.74 -4.97
C SER A 113 -16.25 0.85 -6.16
N LEU A 114 -15.34 -0.02 -6.61
CA LEU A 114 -15.60 -1.01 -7.65
C LEU A 114 -15.95 -2.34 -6.98
N ASP A 115 -17.21 -2.74 -7.08
CA ASP A 115 -17.68 -4.03 -6.56
C ASP A 115 -16.85 -5.18 -7.16
N GLY A 116 -16.43 -6.12 -6.31
CA GLY A 116 -15.62 -7.27 -6.70
C GLY A 116 -14.12 -7.04 -6.89
N VAL A 117 -13.62 -5.80 -6.70
CA VAL A 117 -12.16 -5.60 -6.68
C VAL A 117 -11.58 -6.17 -5.40
N PHE A 118 -12.12 -5.82 -4.23
CA PHE A 118 -11.65 -6.37 -2.96
C PHE A 118 -12.52 -7.53 -2.49
N GLY A 119 -11.90 -8.69 -2.27
CA GLY A 119 -12.54 -9.89 -1.76
C GLY A 119 -11.57 -10.76 -0.96
N GLU A 120 -12.06 -11.90 -0.50
CA GLU A 120 -11.26 -12.91 0.20
C GLU A 120 -10.22 -13.54 -0.74
N GLU A 121 -8.96 -13.59 -0.34
CA GLU A 121 -7.96 -14.37 -1.07
C GLU A 121 -8.04 -15.86 -0.72
N GLU A 122 -8.16 -16.73 -1.73
CA GLU A 122 -8.26 -18.19 -1.51
C GLU A 122 -7.06 -18.78 -0.74
N LEU A 123 -5.85 -18.25 -0.96
CA LEU A 123 -4.61 -18.75 -0.38
C LEU A 123 -4.12 -17.91 0.83
N GLY A 124 -4.82 -16.83 1.19
CA GLY A 124 -4.38 -15.86 2.19
C GLY A 124 -5.38 -15.68 3.33
N LEU A 125 -4.93 -15.39 4.55
CA LEU A 125 -5.78 -14.95 5.68
C LEU A 125 -6.13 -13.46 5.61
N GLU A 126 -6.19 -12.92 4.40
CA GLU A 126 -6.40 -11.50 4.16
C GLU A 126 -7.38 -11.23 3.02
N CYS A 127 -7.87 -10.00 3.00
CA CYS A 127 -8.76 -9.49 1.97
C CYS A 127 -7.99 -8.54 1.06
N TRP A 128 -8.06 -8.75 -0.24
CA TRP A 128 -7.43 -7.87 -1.21
C TRP A 128 -7.97 -8.07 -2.63
N VAL A 129 -7.20 -7.67 -3.64
CA VAL A 129 -7.58 -7.76 -5.04
C VAL A 129 -7.88 -9.21 -5.41
N ASN A 130 -9.15 -9.50 -5.70
CA ASN A 130 -9.63 -10.82 -6.09
C ASN A 130 -10.09 -10.82 -7.57
N THR A 131 -10.89 -11.81 -7.95
CA THR A 131 -11.49 -11.98 -9.27
C THR A 131 -12.48 -10.86 -9.57
N TYR A 132 -11.98 -9.83 -10.27
CA TYR A 132 -12.81 -8.74 -10.81
C TYR A 132 -13.06 -8.94 -12.31
N PRO A 133 -14.29 -8.76 -12.83
CA PRO A 133 -15.55 -8.59 -12.08
C PRO A 133 -15.93 -9.86 -11.31
N ASP A 134 -16.81 -9.74 -10.31
CA ASP A 134 -17.22 -10.85 -9.45
C ASP A 134 -17.65 -12.07 -10.28
N GLU A 135 -17.23 -13.27 -9.83
CA GLU A 135 -17.52 -14.56 -10.46
C GLU A 135 -17.05 -14.71 -11.93
N CYS A 136 -16.12 -13.88 -12.41
CA CYS A 136 -15.63 -13.94 -13.79
C CYS A 136 -14.97 -15.28 -14.17
N GLU A 137 -14.56 -16.10 -13.21
CA GLU A 137 -14.02 -17.43 -13.46
C GLU A 137 -15.10 -18.47 -13.80
N SER A 138 -16.34 -18.23 -13.37
CA SER A 138 -17.48 -19.11 -13.60
C SER A 138 -18.15 -18.85 -14.97
N ASP A 139 -17.96 -17.67 -15.54
CA ASP A 139 -18.55 -17.24 -16.81
C ASP A 139 -17.49 -17.12 -17.92
N PRO A 140 -17.44 -18.04 -18.89
CA PRO A 140 -16.46 -18.01 -19.97
C PRO A 140 -16.64 -16.82 -20.94
N SER A 141 -17.73 -16.05 -20.82
CA SER A 141 -17.95 -14.84 -21.61
C SER A 141 -17.26 -13.59 -21.02
N GLN A 142 -16.78 -13.66 -19.77
CA GLN A 142 -16.14 -12.54 -19.08
C GLN A 142 -14.62 -12.70 -19.00
N THR A 143 -13.90 -11.58 -19.02
CA THR A 143 -12.44 -11.55 -18.85
C THR A 143 -12.11 -11.09 -17.44
N CYS A 144 -11.38 -11.91 -16.68
CA CYS A 144 -10.90 -11.55 -15.35
C CYS A 144 -9.75 -10.54 -15.42
N HIS A 145 -9.94 -9.40 -14.76
CA HIS A 145 -8.98 -8.30 -14.67
C HIS A 145 -8.32 -8.16 -13.29
N GLY A 146 -8.71 -8.99 -12.30
CA GLY A 146 -8.15 -8.97 -10.95
C GLY A 146 -6.61 -8.97 -10.90
N TRP A 147 -5.97 -9.87 -11.66
CA TRP A 147 -4.51 -9.94 -11.74
C TRP A 147 -3.87 -8.62 -12.21
N LEU A 148 -4.46 -7.97 -13.22
CA LEU A 148 -3.97 -6.71 -13.78
C LEU A 148 -4.12 -5.58 -12.75
N ILE A 149 -5.25 -5.54 -12.06
CA ILE A 149 -5.51 -4.58 -10.99
C ILE A 149 -4.50 -4.77 -9.86
N GLY A 150 -4.22 -6.00 -9.44
CA GLY A 150 -3.21 -6.30 -8.41
C GLY A 150 -1.81 -5.81 -8.78
N TRP A 151 -1.42 -5.98 -10.05
CA TRP A 151 -0.17 -5.42 -10.56
C TRP A 151 -0.16 -3.90 -10.54
N ILE A 152 -1.23 -3.24 -10.97
CA ILE A 152 -1.31 -1.77 -10.97
C ILE A 152 -1.31 -1.21 -9.55
N PHE A 153 -2.04 -1.85 -8.63
CA PHE A 153 -2.26 -1.36 -7.27
C PHE A 153 -1.04 -1.56 -6.37
N TRP A 154 -0.24 -2.60 -6.62
CA TRP A 154 0.88 -2.93 -5.74
C TRP A 154 2.09 -3.52 -6.44
N GLY A 155 1.93 -4.46 -7.39
CA GLY A 155 3.08 -5.13 -8.01
C GLY A 155 4.05 -4.17 -8.69
N VAL A 156 3.56 -3.33 -9.62
CA VAL A 156 4.35 -2.31 -10.33
C VAL A 156 4.87 -1.24 -9.36
N PRO A 157 4.04 -0.61 -8.50
CA PRO A 157 4.53 0.34 -7.50
C PRO A 157 5.64 -0.24 -6.61
N CYS A 158 5.46 -1.45 -6.09
CA CYS A 158 6.43 -2.11 -5.23
C CYS A 158 7.75 -2.38 -5.96
N PHE A 159 7.68 -2.93 -7.17
CA PHE A 159 8.87 -3.18 -7.99
C PHE A 159 9.62 -1.89 -8.33
N LEU A 160 8.90 -0.84 -8.74
CA LEU A 160 9.49 0.47 -9.04
C LEU A 160 10.15 1.07 -7.79
N CYS A 161 9.47 1.03 -6.63
CA CYS A 161 10.04 1.47 -5.36
C CYS A 161 11.32 0.73 -5.01
N PHE A 162 11.30 -0.60 -5.11
CA PHE A 162 12.48 -1.43 -4.85
C PHE A 162 13.64 -1.09 -5.78
N ALA A 163 13.38 -1.01 -7.09
CA ALA A 163 14.40 -0.64 -8.08
C ALA A 163 14.98 0.77 -7.83
N LEU A 164 14.12 1.76 -7.52
CA LEU A 164 14.55 3.11 -7.20
C LEU A 164 15.41 3.16 -5.94
N ILE A 165 15.01 2.45 -4.88
CA ILE A 165 15.81 2.37 -3.64
C ILE A 165 17.20 1.78 -3.93
N LEU A 166 17.29 0.70 -4.70
CA LEU A 166 18.57 0.10 -5.08
C LEU A 166 19.45 1.08 -5.87
N VAL A 167 18.88 1.74 -6.89
CA VAL A 167 19.59 2.72 -7.69
C VAL A 167 20.07 3.88 -6.82
N PHE A 168 19.21 4.47 -5.99
CA PHE A 168 19.59 5.60 -5.14
C PHE A 168 20.65 5.23 -4.12
N ASN A 169 20.54 4.06 -3.49
CA ASN A 169 21.55 3.58 -2.56
C ASN A 169 22.88 3.33 -3.25
N SER A 170 22.88 2.81 -4.50
CA SER A 170 24.11 2.63 -5.28
C SER A 170 24.80 3.93 -5.68
N LEU A 171 24.05 5.04 -5.79
CA LEU A 171 24.60 6.37 -6.09
C LEU A 171 25.17 7.08 -4.85
N ILE A 172 24.82 6.61 -3.65
CA ILE A 172 25.27 7.18 -2.38
C ILE A 172 26.62 6.58 -1.93
N VAL A 173 26.91 5.35 -2.34
CA VAL A 173 28.18 4.65 -2.09
C VAL A 173 29.27 5.16 -3.04
#